data_AF-A0A2D6TQ31-F1
#
_entry.id   AF-A0A2D6TQ31-F1
#
_cell.length_a   1.000
_cell.length_b   1.000
_cell.length_c   1.000
_cell.angle_alpha   90.00
_cell.angle_beta   90.00
_cell.angle_gamma   90.00
#
_symmetry.space_group_name_H-M   'P 1'
#
loop_
_entity.id
_entity.type
_entity.pdbx_description
1 polymer ?
#
loop_
_entity_poly.entity_id
_entity_poly.type
_entity_poly.pdbx_seq_one_letter_code
_entity_poly.pdbx_strand_id
1 'polypeptide(L)' 'MSKGYFLVWNPDTGRTNHKHETKSDAEREATRLARVNPGETFVVLASVSQFQKQDVAKEDFTFNQHDFDEIPF' A
#
# COMPACT_ATOMS: atom_id res chain seq x y z
N MET A 1 -1.01 15.50 -10.26
CA MET A 1 -0.46 14.17 -10.00
C MET A 1 -0.66 13.92 -8.53
N SER A 2 -1.46 12.93 -8.19
CA SER A 2 -1.74 12.56 -6.83
C SER A 2 -0.57 11.75 -6.28
N LYS A 3 -0.33 11.85 -4.97
CA LYS A 3 0.70 11.06 -4.28
C LYS A 3 0.24 9.60 -4.20
N GLY A 4 1.10 8.67 -4.58
CA GLY A 4 0.84 7.25 -4.40
C GLY A 4 0.66 6.88 -2.92
N TYR A 5 -0.05 5.79 -2.66
CA TYR A 5 -0.24 5.23 -1.32
C TYR A 5 -0.11 3.71 -1.36
N PHE A 6 0.13 3.14 -0.19
CA PHE A 6 0.29 1.70 0.00
C PHE A 6 -0.89 1.11 0.78
N LEU A 7 -1.19 -0.15 0.54
CA LEU A 7 -2.24 -0.92 1.22
C LEU A 7 -1.67 -2.25 1.70
N VAL A 8 -2.10 -2.73 2.86
CA VAL A 8 -1.86 -4.12 3.28
C VAL A 8 -3.11 -4.94 2.96
N TRP A 9 -2.96 -5.92 2.10
CA TRP A 9 -4.02 -6.80 1.63
C TRP A 9 -3.79 -8.23 2.12
N ASN A 10 -4.83 -8.85 2.68
CA ASN A 10 -4.83 -10.26 3.04
C ASN A 10 -5.64 -11.04 1.97
N PRO A 11 -5.00 -11.92 1.18
CA PRO A 11 -5.68 -12.67 0.12
C PRO A 11 -6.63 -13.76 0.65
N ASP A 12 -6.38 -14.28 1.85
CA ASP A 12 -7.17 -15.36 2.46
C ASP A 12 -8.55 -14.86 2.91
N THR A 13 -8.62 -13.61 3.38
CA THR A 13 -9.85 -12.99 3.93
C THR A 13 -10.38 -11.84 3.07
N GLY A 14 -9.61 -11.37 2.09
CA GLY A 14 -9.92 -10.20 1.27
C GLY A 14 -9.81 -8.85 2.01
N ARG A 15 -9.29 -8.83 3.24
CA ARG A 15 -9.25 -7.62 4.06
C ARG A 15 -8.15 -6.65 3.64
N THR A 16 -8.52 -5.37 3.59
CA THR A 16 -7.63 -4.22 3.41
C THR A 16 -8.06 -3.12 4.37
N ASN A 17 -7.21 -2.77 5.34
CA ASN A 17 -7.66 -1.99 6.49
C ASN A 17 -7.28 -0.50 6.44
N HIS A 18 -6.15 -0.15 5.81
CA HIS A 18 -5.62 1.21 5.90
C HIS A 18 -4.73 1.61 4.72
N LYS A 19 -4.71 2.91 4.40
CA LYS A 19 -3.77 3.54 3.45
C LYS A 19 -2.53 4.00 4.20
N HIS A 20 -1.36 3.61 3.72
CA HIS A 20 -0.07 4.02 4.25
C HIS A 20 0.60 4.99 3.27
N GLU A 21 1.31 5.98 3.79
CA GLU A 21 2.03 6.95 2.97
C GLU A 21 3.34 6.40 2.42
N THR A 22 3.97 5.48 3.14
CA THR A 22 5.27 4.89 2.79
C THR A 22 5.17 3.37 2.71
N LYS A 23 6.05 2.76 1.92
CA LYS A 23 6.18 1.30 1.86
C LYS A 23 6.55 0.73 3.24
N SER A 24 7.47 1.38 3.96
CA SER A 24 7.95 0.92 5.26
C SER A 24 6.83 0.83 6.31
N ASP A 25 5.93 1.81 6.34
CA ASP A 25 4.79 1.78 7.26
C ASP A 25 3.83 0.63 6.93
N ALA A 26 3.59 0.36 5.64
CA ALA A 26 2.79 -0.78 5.21
C ALA A 26 3.45 -2.13 5.55
N GLU A 27 4.77 -2.25 5.40
CA GLU A 27 5.52 -3.47 5.76
C GLU A 27 5.53 -3.73 7.28
N ARG A 28 5.64 -2.67 8.09
CA ARG A 28 5.52 -2.76 9.55
C ARG A 28 4.15 -3.29 9.94
N GLU A 29 3.10 -2.78 9.31
CA GLU A 29 1.73 -3.24 9.56
C GLU A 29 1.51 -4.67 9.08
N ALA A 30 1.97 -5.03 7.88
CA ALA A 30 1.90 -6.40 7.36
C ALA A 30 2.63 -7.38 8.29
N THR A 31 3.81 -7.00 8.78
CA THR A 31 4.59 -7.79 9.75
C THR A 31 3.82 -7.97 11.07
N ARG A 32 3.23 -6.88 11.59
CA ARG A 32 2.41 -6.93 12.80
C ARG A 32 1.21 -7.87 12.62
N LEU A 33 0.53 -7.80 11.48
CA LEU A 33 -0.63 -8.62 11.17
C LEU A 33 -0.29 -10.11 11.00
N ALA A 34 0.82 -10.43 10.32
CA ALA A 34 1.31 -11.80 10.18
C ALA A 34 1.68 -12.44 11.53
N ARG A 35 2.22 -11.65 12.47
CA ARG A 35 2.55 -12.12 13.81
C ARG A 35 1.32 -12.50 14.63
N VAL A 36 0.22 -11.75 14.49
CA VAL A 36 -1.00 -11.98 15.28
C VAL A 36 -1.98 -12.93 14.61
N ASN A 37 -1.82 -13.23 13.31
CA ASN A 37 -2.61 -14.20 12.56
C ASN A 37 -1.70 -15.24 11.88
N PRO A 38 -1.16 -16.23 12.62
CA PRO A 38 -0.28 -17.25 12.04
C PRO A 38 -0.98 -18.07 10.94
N GLY A 39 -0.27 -18.28 9.82
CA GLY A 39 -0.78 -19.03 8.68
C GLY A 39 -1.54 -18.21 7.64
N GLU A 40 -1.87 -16.95 7.95
CA GLU A 40 -2.45 -16.02 6.97
C GLU A 40 -1.35 -15.24 6.23
N THR A 41 -1.65 -14.89 4.97
CA THR A 41 -0.76 -14.10 4.12
C THR A 41 -1.14 -12.62 4.17
N PHE A 42 -0.13 -11.74 4.14
CA PHE A 42 -0.32 -10.30 4.03
C PHE A 42 0.62 -9.75 2.96
N VAL A 43 0.07 -9.01 1.99
CA VAL A 43 0.75 -8.47 0.82
C VAL A 43 0.69 -6.95 0.83
N VAL A 44 1.83 -6.29 0.61
CA VAL A 44 1.88 -4.84 0.44
C VAL A 44 1.63 -4.49 -1.03
N LEU A 45 0.62 -3.65 -1.28
CA LEU A 45 0.23 -3.17 -2.61
C LEU A 45 0.49 -1.67 -2.72
N ALA A 46 0.89 -1.21 -3.91
CA ALA A 46 1.09 0.22 -4.21
C ALA A 46 0.08 0.72 -5.24
N SER A 47 -0.46 1.93 -5.06
CA SER A 47 -1.39 2.54 -6.00
C SER A 47 -0.67 3.04 -7.26
N VAL A 48 -0.86 2.37 -8.39
CA VAL A 48 -0.17 2.75 -9.65
C VAL A 48 -0.98 3.75 -10.47
N SER A 49 -2.31 3.66 -10.47
CA SER A 49 -3.20 4.59 -11.19
C SER A 49 -4.58 4.67 -10.53
N GLN A 50 -5.29 5.79 -10.73
CA GLN A 50 -6.68 5.95 -10.29
C GLN A 50 -7.53 6.49 -11.44
N PHE A 51 -8.72 5.92 -11.61
CA PHE A 51 -9.72 6.35 -12.58
C PHE A 51 -10.97 6.82 -11.84
N GLN A 52 -11.47 8.01 -12.14
CA GLN A 52 -12.71 8.54 -11.61
C GLN A 52 -13.58 9.06 -12.75
N LYS A 53 -14.83 8.61 -12.84
CA LYS A 53 -15.78 9.10 -13.84
C LYS A 53 -16.43 10.41 -13.37
N GLN A 54 -15.78 11.52 -13.69
CA GLN A 54 -16.40 12.82 -14.02
C GLN A 54 -16.09 13.09 -15.51
N ASP A 55 -16.56 14.16 -16.18
CA ASP A 55 -16.15 14.42 -17.57
C ASP A 55 -14.63 14.22 -17.70
N VAL A 56 -14.24 13.26 -18.56
CA VAL A 56 -13.16 12.28 -18.30
C VAL A 56 -11.83 12.89 -17.80
N ALA A 57 -11.35 12.46 -16.63
CA ALA A 57 -10.02 12.78 -16.10
C ALA A 57 -9.22 11.50 -15.75
N LYS A 58 -7.98 11.40 -16.22
CA LYS A 58 -6.98 10.37 -15.86
C LYS A 58 -5.91 11.04 -15.01
N GLU A 59 -5.55 10.43 -13.88
CA GLU A 59 -4.41 10.88 -13.08
C GLU A 59 -3.48 9.70 -12.77
N ASP A 60 -2.20 9.86 -13.11
CA ASP A 60 -1.15 8.92 -12.75
C ASP A 60 -0.54 9.31 -11.39
N PHE A 61 -0.21 8.32 -10.56
CA PHE A 61 0.42 8.56 -9.27
C PHE A 61 1.93 8.74 -9.43
N THR A 62 2.49 9.67 -8.66
CA THR A 62 3.95 9.81 -8.52
C THR A 62 4.40 9.27 -7.16
N PHE A 63 5.55 8.62 -7.18
CA PHE A 63 6.27 8.17 -6.00
C PHE A 63 7.65 8.82 -5.98
N ASN A 64 8.11 9.22 -4.81
CA ASN A 64 9.47 9.66 -4.58
C ASN A 64 10.36 8.45 -4.22
N GLN A 65 11.66 8.58 -4.46
CA GLN A 65 12.65 7.56 -4.06
C GLN A 65 12.50 7.19 -2.56
N HIS A 66 12.31 8.19 -1.69
CA HIS A 66 12.06 8.02 -0.26
C HIS A 66 10.78 7.24 0.11
N ASP A 67 9.82 7.07 -0.82
CA ASP A 67 8.60 6.31 -0.54
C ASP A 67 8.86 4.80 -0.57
N PHE A 68 9.97 4.38 -1.19
CA PHE A 68 10.38 2.97 -1.36
C PHE A 68 11.65 2.60 -0.60
N ASP A 69 12.48 3.58 -0.25
CA ASP A 69 13.76 3.32 0.41
C ASP A 69 13.57 2.83 1.86
N GLU A 70 14.33 1.78 2.20
CA GLU A 70 14.50 1.26 3.55
C GLU A 70 15.30 2.27 4.39
N ILE A 71 14.99 2.39 5.69
CA ILE A 71 15.87 3.09 6.64
C ILE A 71 17.21 2.33 6.65
N PRO A 72 18.34 2.94 6.26
CA PRO A 72 19.62 2.29 6.33
C PRO A 72 19.97 2.01 7.80
N PHE A 73 20.47 0.80 8.05
CA PHE A 73 20.88 0.29 9.36
C PHE A 73 21.97 1.16 10.02
#